data_AF-A0A4U8VD80-F1
#
_entry.id   AF-A0A4U8VD80-F1
#
_cell.length_a   1.000
_cell.length_b   1.000
_cell.length_c   1.000
_cell.angle_alpha   90.00
_cell.angle_beta   90.00
_cell.angle_gamma   90.00
#
_symmetry.space_group_name_H-M   'P 1'
#
loop_
_entity.id
_entity.type
_entity.pdbx_description
1 polymer ?
#
loop_
_entity_poly.entity_id
_entity_poly.type
_entity_poly.pdbx_seq_one_letter_code
_entity_poly.pdbx_strand_id
1 'polypeptide(L)'
;MRQTEWTGNTRRNGWKARYVAGLGLASRTSNGENSSMATPASRPADGLARRFSRRLRHVFRRLAVRLALVMMVAGLGACSALKSTYEQGDHLAYWWLDRYVDISSDQAPQVRSAIATFFRWHRREQLPAIAALLEQAKGHIQQPMAAQTVRHYQQEAQRLGHLAFRQALPDTAALLVTLTPAQIRHMQERMASDNAKYRRTFLAADEAERIDARMKKVMRYAELMYGDFTAEQERQIRIAVAAVVRTTAERLGLRERRQQAWLALAREVVTERPERSEVVRRLERFDATWREQANQSDSDAGIQLAVQIANLTTPAQRQHAVKRLQGWLDDTQALMRRS
;
A
#
# COMPACT_ATOMS: atom_id res chain seq x y z
N MET A 1 -49.54 -6.35 -3.09
CA MET A 1 -49.93 -7.30 -4.15
C MET A 1 -49.37 -6.78 -5.47
N ARG A 2 -48.55 -7.58 -6.16
CA ARG A 2 -48.02 -7.44 -7.55
C ARG A 2 -47.03 -6.28 -7.81
N GLN A 3 -45.74 -6.52 -8.07
CA GLN A 3 -45.07 -7.14 -9.23
C GLN A 3 -45.47 -6.55 -10.59
N THR A 4 -44.46 -6.00 -11.27
CA THR A 4 -44.19 -6.03 -12.74
C THR A 4 -42.75 -5.51 -12.88
N GLU A 5 -41.75 -6.37 -13.03
CA GLU A 5 -41.25 -6.93 -14.30
C GLU A 5 -40.79 -5.88 -15.31
N TRP A 6 -39.47 -5.80 -15.49
CA TRP A 6 -38.85 -5.36 -16.74
C TRP A 6 -37.68 -6.31 -17.04
N THR A 7 -37.81 -7.06 -18.14
CA THR A 7 -36.87 -8.05 -18.65
C THR A 7 -36.31 -7.60 -20.00
N GLY A 8 -35.04 -7.94 -20.24
CA GLY A 8 -34.39 -8.03 -21.55
C GLY A 8 -33.69 -6.75 -22.05
N ASN A 9 -32.51 -6.78 -22.68
CA ASN A 9 -31.73 -7.90 -23.17
C ASN A 9 -30.27 -7.45 -23.49
N THR A 10 -29.41 -8.46 -23.36
CA THR A 10 -27.97 -8.64 -23.53
C THR A 10 -27.21 -8.00 -24.72
N ARG A 11 -25.91 -7.72 -24.47
CA ARG A 11 -24.67 -8.31 -25.06
C ARG A 11 -23.52 -7.29 -24.86
N ARG A 12 -22.25 -7.61 -24.57
CA ARG A 12 -21.44 -8.81 -24.81
C ARG A 12 -20.10 -8.72 -24.05
N ASN A 13 -19.46 -9.88 -23.90
CA ASN A 13 -18.02 -10.17 -23.71
C ASN A 13 -17.56 -10.56 -22.29
N GLY A 14 -17.73 -11.85 -22.01
CA GLY A 14 -16.90 -12.61 -21.08
C GLY A 14 -15.75 -13.32 -21.81
N TRP A 15 -14.70 -13.64 -21.06
CA TRP A 15 -13.74 -14.70 -21.37
C TRP A 15 -13.35 -15.41 -20.06
N LYS A 16 -13.83 -16.64 -19.88
CA LYS A 16 -13.22 -17.65 -19.00
C LYS A 16 -12.99 -18.93 -19.81
N ALA A 17 -11.76 -19.40 -19.68
CA ALA A 17 -11.17 -20.71 -19.92
C ALA A 17 -12.07 -21.88 -20.29
N ARG A 18 -11.56 -22.73 -21.19
CA ARG A 18 -11.61 -24.21 -21.12
C ARG A 18 -10.69 -24.81 -22.21
N TYR A 19 -9.87 -25.79 -21.86
CA TYR A 19 -9.63 -27.02 -22.65
C TYR A 19 -8.95 -28.09 -21.78
N VAL A 20 -9.58 -29.26 -21.70
CA VAL A 20 -9.06 -30.56 -21.22
C VAL A 20 -9.70 -31.67 -22.09
N ALA A 21 -8.91 -32.72 -22.36
CA ALA A 21 -9.22 -34.07 -22.90
C ALA A 21 -9.54 -34.21 -24.41
N GLY A 22 -9.18 -35.29 -25.12
CA GLY A 22 -8.59 -36.60 -24.74
C GLY A 22 -8.03 -37.34 -25.99
N LEU A 23 -7.10 -38.28 -25.80
CA LEU A 23 -7.26 -39.77 -25.88
C LEU A 23 -6.99 -40.38 -27.27
N GLY A 24 -6.15 -41.43 -27.30
CA GLY A 24 -6.02 -42.36 -28.44
C GLY A 24 -4.74 -43.21 -28.42
N LEU A 25 -4.85 -44.48 -28.02
CA LEU A 25 -3.80 -45.51 -27.98
C LEU A 25 -3.30 -45.96 -29.37
N ALA A 26 -2.04 -46.40 -29.46
CA ALA A 26 -1.63 -47.62 -30.18
C ALA A 26 -0.15 -47.97 -29.89
N SER A 27 0.18 -49.23 -30.06
CA SER A 27 1.29 -50.01 -29.49
C SER A 27 2.41 -50.36 -30.51
N ARG A 28 3.45 -51.04 -29.99
CA ARG A 28 4.42 -51.97 -30.63
C ARG A 28 5.82 -51.50 -31.11
N THR A 29 6.80 -51.92 -30.30
CA THR A 29 7.97 -52.80 -30.58
C THR A 29 9.01 -52.52 -31.69
N SER A 30 10.27 -52.64 -31.24
CA SER A 30 11.45 -53.35 -31.78
C SER A 30 12.43 -52.67 -32.75
N ASN A 31 13.67 -52.57 -32.24
CA ASN A 31 14.97 -52.99 -32.80
C ASN A 31 15.35 -52.70 -34.26
N GLY A 32 16.60 -52.26 -34.44
CA GLY A 32 17.49 -52.88 -35.42
C GLY A 32 18.20 -51.95 -36.42
N GLU A 33 19.52 -51.88 -36.26
CA GLU A 33 20.55 -51.95 -37.31
C GLU A 33 21.13 -50.70 -38.01
N ASN A 34 22.46 -50.64 -37.86
CA ASN A 34 23.48 -50.00 -38.67
C ASN A 34 23.30 -50.21 -40.18
N SER A 35 23.72 -49.22 -40.99
CA SER A 35 24.84 -49.41 -41.93
C SER A 35 25.28 -48.10 -42.60
N SER A 36 26.59 -48.03 -42.77
CA SER A 36 27.40 -46.98 -43.39
C SER A 36 27.43 -47.14 -44.92
N MET A 37 27.48 -46.03 -45.69
CA MET A 37 28.57 -45.73 -46.64
C MET A 37 28.20 -44.68 -47.71
N ALA A 38 29.22 -43.86 -47.98
CA ALA A 38 29.60 -43.21 -49.24
C ALA A 38 28.92 -41.89 -49.69
N THR A 39 29.76 -40.85 -49.64
CA THR A 39 29.67 -39.51 -50.25
C THR A 39 29.90 -39.52 -51.76
N PRO A 40 29.49 -38.43 -52.45
CA PRO A 40 30.47 -37.73 -53.28
C PRO A 40 30.50 -36.21 -53.05
N ALA A 41 31.66 -35.62 -53.32
CA ALA A 41 32.08 -34.28 -52.95
C ALA A 41 31.44 -33.13 -53.76
N SER A 42 31.20 -31.98 -53.10
CA SER A 42 31.23 -30.65 -53.74
C SER A 42 31.57 -29.53 -52.71
N ARG A 43 32.23 -28.48 -53.21
CA ARG A 43 32.97 -27.39 -52.51
C ARG A 43 32.06 -26.36 -51.76
N PRO A 44 32.65 -25.28 -51.18
CA PRO A 44 32.91 -25.04 -49.76
C PRO A 44 31.72 -24.38 -49.01
N ALA A 45 31.23 -25.01 -47.94
CA ALA A 45 30.14 -24.48 -47.09
C ALA A 45 30.57 -23.42 -46.05
N ASP A 46 31.82 -22.94 -46.10
CA ASP A 46 32.40 -22.17 -44.99
C ASP A 46 32.06 -20.66 -45.01
N GLY A 47 31.52 -20.13 -46.11
CA GLY A 47 31.16 -18.71 -46.24
C GLY A 47 29.78 -18.38 -45.67
N LEU A 48 28.80 -19.26 -45.89
CA LEU A 48 27.42 -19.06 -45.47
C LEU A 48 27.25 -19.25 -43.96
N ALA A 49 27.88 -20.28 -43.37
CA ALA A 49 27.86 -20.51 -41.92
C ALA A 49 28.51 -19.35 -41.12
N ARG A 50 29.59 -18.75 -41.64
CA ARG A 50 30.25 -17.58 -41.03
C ARG A 50 29.42 -16.29 -41.15
N ARG A 51 28.65 -16.11 -42.24
CA ARG A 51 27.72 -14.97 -42.41
C ARG A 51 26.43 -15.13 -41.58
N PHE A 52 25.92 -16.36 -41.45
CA PHE A 52 24.76 -16.68 -40.61
C PHE A 52 25.07 -16.48 -39.11
N SER A 53 26.22 -16.96 -38.64
CA SER A 53 26.66 -16.77 -37.24
C SER A 53 26.99 -15.32 -36.88
N ARG A 54 27.42 -14.48 -37.85
CA ARG A 54 27.59 -13.03 -37.63
C ARG A 54 26.23 -12.33 -37.49
N ARG A 55 25.25 -12.62 -38.35
CA ARG A 55 23.88 -12.07 -38.23
C ARG A 55 23.19 -12.48 -36.94
N LEU A 56 23.28 -13.76 -36.55
CA LEU A 56 22.75 -14.26 -35.28
C LEU A 56 23.39 -13.56 -34.07
N ARG A 57 24.74 -13.43 -34.04
CA ARG A 57 25.44 -12.67 -32.98
C ARG A 57 25.00 -11.21 -32.89
N HIS A 58 24.74 -10.54 -34.01
CA HIS A 58 24.21 -9.17 -34.00
C HIS A 58 22.76 -9.09 -33.48
N VAL A 59 21.91 -10.07 -33.79
CA VAL A 59 20.55 -10.16 -33.26
C VAL A 59 20.56 -10.43 -31.75
N PHE A 60 21.34 -11.41 -31.28
CA PHE A 60 21.50 -11.71 -29.86
C PHE A 60 22.11 -10.53 -29.08
N ARG A 61 23.11 -9.84 -29.64
CA ARG A 61 23.68 -8.63 -29.00
C ARG A 61 22.67 -7.49 -28.91
N ARG A 62 21.86 -7.26 -29.94
CA ARG A 62 20.80 -6.24 -29.92
C ARG A 62 19.69 -6.60 -28.93
N LEU A 63 19.34 -7.87 -28.82
CA LEU A 63 18.36 -8.34 -27.85
C LEU A 63 18.89 -8.21 -26.41
N ALA A 64 20.14 -8.60 -26.15
CA ALA A 64 20.79 -8.45 -24.85
C ALA A 64 20.91 -6.99 -24.42
N VAL A 65 21.29 -6.07 -25.34
CA VAL A 65 21.33 -4.63 -25.05
C VAL A 65 19.93 -4.08 -24.75
N ARG A 66 18.90 -4.48 -25.50
CA ARG A 66 17.51 -4.07 -25.22
C ARG A 66 17.01 -4.59 -23.88
N LEU A 67 17.31 -5.85 -23.54
CA LEU A 67 16.97 -6.43 -22.24
C LEU A 67 17.73 -5.74 -21.10
N ALA A 68 19.02 -5.43 -21.28
CA ALA A 68 19.80 -4.66 -20.31
C ALA A 68 19.26 -3.24 -20.13
N LEU A 69 18.82 -2.58 -21.21
CA LEU A 69 18.21 -1.24 -21.15
C LEU A 69 16.85 -1.28 -20.43
N VAL A 70 16.01 -2.29 -20.72
CA VAL A 70 14.72 -2.48 -20.05
C VAL A 70 14.93 -2.79 -18.56
N MET A 71 15.91 -3.64 -18.22
CA MET A 71 16.29 -3.93 -16.82
C MET A 71 16.86 -2.70 -16.12
N MET A 72 17.62 -1.86 -16.80
CA MET A 72 18.16 -0.60 -16.27
C MET A 72 17.05 0.43 -16.03
N VAL A 73 16.11 0.59 -16.97
CA VAL A 73 14.96 1.49 -16.82
C VAL A 73 13.99 0.98 -15.75
N ALA A 74 13.75 -0.34 -15.68
CA ALA A 74 12.95 -0.95 -14.62
C ALA A 74 13.63 -0.82 -13.25
N GLY A 75 14.97 -0.93 -13.20
CA GLY A 75 15.77 -0.68 -11.99
C GLY A 75 15.71 0.77 -11.51
N LEU A 76 15.64 1.74 -12.43
CA LEU A 76 15.47 3.16 -12.12
C LEU A 76 14.02 3.51 -11.71
N GLY A 77 13.02 2.79 -12.24
CA GLY A 77 11.59 3.03 -11.94
C GLY A 77 11.10 2.43 -10.62
N ALA A 78 11.76 1.38 -10.10
CA ALA A 78 11.37 0.74 -8.84
C ALA A 78 11.59 1.64 -7.60
N CYS A 79 12.48 2.62 -7.70
CA CYS A 79 12.69 3.66 -6.69
C CYS A 79 12.02 5.00 -7.07
N SER A 80 11.18 5.07 -8.11
CA SER A 80 10.62 6.36 -8.58
C SER A 80 9.12 6.53 -8.32
N ALA A 81 8.39 5.46 -8.02
CA ALA A 81 6.94 5.54 -7.85
C ALA A 81 6.55 6.34 -6.59
N LEU A 82 7.28 6.17 -5.49
CA LEU A 82 6.99 6.83 -4.22
C LEU A 82 7.34 8.32 -4.30
N LYS A 83 8.53 8.64 -4.80
CA LYS A 83 8.94 10.01 -5.12
C LYS A 83 7.96 10.69 -6.08
N SER A 84 7.61 10.06 -7.20
CA SER A 84 6.70 10.65 -8.20
C SER A 84 5.28 10.86 -7.66
N THR A 85 4.78 9.93 -6.83
CA THR A 85 3.47 10.10 -6.16
C THR A 85 3.52 11.23 -5.13
N TYR A 86 4.62 11.37 -4.40
CA TYR A 86 4.82 12.44 -3.43
C TYR A 86 4.99 13.82 -4.10
N GLU A 87 5.57 13.87 -5.29
CA GLU A 87 5.64 15.11 -6.10
C GLU A 87 4.25 15.64 -6.47
N GLN A 88 3.25 14.75 -6.60
CA GLN A 88 1.84 15.11 -6.75
C GLN A 88 1.08 15.09 -5.41
N GLY A 89 1.82 15.02 -4.29
CA GLY A 89 1.25 14.76 -2.97
C GLY A 89 0.31 15.85 -2.49
N ASP A 90 0.56 17.10 -2.87
CA ASP A 90 -0.30 18.24 -2.60
C ASP A 90 -1.64 18.15 -3.35
N HIS A 91 -1.61 17.81 -4.64
CA HIS A 91 -2.79 17.57 -5.45
C HIS A 91 -3.61 16.38 -4.94
N LEU A 92 -2.94 15.29 -4.57
CA LEU A 92 -3.59 14.11 -4.00
C LEU A 92 -4.20 14.40 -2.63
N ALA A 93 -3.49 15.15 -1.77
CA ALA A 93 -4.00 15.58 -0.47
C ALA A 93 -5.23 16.48 -0.63
N TYR A 94 -5.19 17.43 -1.57
CA TYR A 94 -6.34 18.29 -1.88
C TYR A 94 -7.53 17.47 -2.34
N TRP A 95 -7.34 16.58 -3.32
CA TRP A 95 -8.44 15.75 -3.84
C TRP A 95 -9.02 14.81 -2.78
N TRP A 96 -8.18 14.29 -1.89
CA TRP A 96 -8.64 13.51 -0.75
C TRP A 96 -9.47 14.37 0.22
N LEU A 97 -9.00 15.56 0.58
CA LEU A 97 -9.73 16.49 1.45
C LEU A 97 -11.06 16.91 0.82
N ASP A 98 -11.05 17.28 -0.45
CA ASP A 98 -12.21 17.66 -1.25
C ASP A 98 -13.27 16.57 -1.26
N ARG A 99 -12.87 15.31 -1.50
CA ARG A 99 -13.79 14.17 -1.41
C ARG A 99 -14.47 14.03 -0.05
N TYR A 100 -13.77 14.35 1.04
CA TYR A 100 -14.29 14.17 2.40
C TYR A 100 -15.09 15.37 2.89
N VAL A 101 -14.65 16.58 2.58
CA VAL A 101 -15.18 17.83 3.14
C VAL A 101 -16.10 18.56 2.16
N ASP A 102 -15.99 18.28 0.86
CA ASP A 102 -16.65 19.01 -0.23
C ASP A 102 -16.17 20.47 -0.24
N ILE A 103 -14.91 20.70 -0.62
CA ILE A 103 -14.25 22.01 -0.48
C ILE A 103 -14.85 22.99 -1.50
N SER A 104 -15.40 24.10 -1.02
CA SER A 104 -16.02 25.09 -1.90
C SER A 104 -14.99 25.85 -2.75
N SER A 105 -15.45 26.51 -3.81
CA SER A 105 -14.62 27.40 -4.63
C SER A 105 -13.90 28.47 -3.81
N ASP A 106 -14.55 28.98 -2.77
CA ASP A 106 -14.04 30.05 -1.92
C ASP A 106 -13.01 29.54 -0.91
N GLN A 107 -13.16 28.29 -0.46
CA GLN A 107 -12.20 27.62 0.43
C GLN A 107 -10.96 27.10 -0.31
N ALA A 108 -11.11 26.73 -1.59
CA ALA A 108 -10.08 26.04 -2.35
C ALA A 108 -8.71 26.73 -2.39
N PRO A 109 -8.59 28.06 -2.62
CA PRO A 109 -7.29 28.75 -2.62
C PRO A 109 -6.57 28.63 -1.27
N GLN A 110 -7.30 28.82 -0.16
CA GLN A 110 -6.74 28.72 1.18
C GLN A 110 -6.28 27.30 1.49
N VAL A 111 -7.09 26.29 1.18
CA VAL A 111 -6.77 24.87 1.43
C VAL A 111 -5.55 24.43 0.62
N ARG A 112 -5.44 24.83 -0.65
CA ARG A 112 -4.25 24.54 -1.48
C ARG A 112 -2.98 25.17 -0.90
N SER A 113 -3.06 26.42 -0.46
CA SER A 113 -1.94 27.12 0.17
C SER A 113 -1.50 26.46 1.48
N ALA A 114 -2.46 26.05 2.32
CA ALA A 114 -2.21 25.32 3.56
C ALA A 114 -1.50 23.99 3.30
N ILE A 115 -1.98 23.19 2.33
CA ILE A 115 -1.35 21.92 1.94
C ILE A 115 0.09 22.17 1.44
N ALA A 116 0.30 23.14 0.56
CA ALA A 116 1.64 23.45 0.06
C ALA A 116 2.59 23.85 1.21
N THR A 117 2.11 24.63 2.17
CA THR A 117 2.86 25.04 3.36
C THR A 117 3.19 23.85 4.25
N PHE A 118 2.22 22.97 4.48
CA PHE A 118 2.42 21.72 5.22
C PHE A 118 3.48 20.83 4.57
N PHE A 119 3.44 20.64 3.24
CA PHE A 119 4.43 19.82 2.54
C PHE A 119 5.84 20.43 2.56
N ARG A 120 5.99 21.77 2.55
CA ARG A 120 7.30 22.41 2.77
C ARG A 120 7.85 22.12 4.16
N TRP A 121 7.02 22.27 5.19
CA TRP A 121 7.39 21.88 6.56
C TRP A 121 7.72 20.39 6.67
N HIS A 122 6.89 19.53 6.09
CA HIS A 122 7.05 18.08 6.19
C HIS A 122 8.39 17.64 5.59
N ARG A 123 8.78 18.19 4.42
CA ARG A 123 10.09 17.96 3.79
C ARG A 123 11.26 18.43 4.66
N ARG A 124 11.15 19.61 5.27
CA ARG A 124 12.25 20.24 6.00
C ARG A 124 12.43 19.67 7.41
N GLU A 125 11.35 19.43 8.13
CA GLU A 125 11.37 19.11 9.56
C GLU A 125 11.12 17.62 9.84
N GLN A 126 10.18 17.00 9.12
CA GLN A 126 9.69 15.66 9.49
C GLN A 126 10.34 14.53 8.68
N LEU A 127 10.62 14.74 7.39
CA LEU A 127 11.34 13.75 6.58
C LEU A 127 12.74 13.39 7.13
N PRO A 128 13.54 14.31 7.72
CA PRO A 128 14.80 13.93 8.37
C PRO A 128 14.62 12.92 9.51
N ALA A 129 13.58 13.11 10.34
CA ALA A 129 13.26 12.16 11.41
C ALA A 129 12.79 10.81 10.87
N ILE A 130 12.00 10.80 9.79
CA ILE A 130 11.59 9.58 9.10
C ILE A 130 12.80 8.85 8.51
N ALA A 131 13.73 9.58 7.88
CA ALA A 131 14.97 9.00 7.33
C ALA A 131 15.80 8.31 8.43
N ALA A 132 15.93 8.93 9.60
CA ALA A 132 16.62 8.32 10.74
C ALA A 132 15.96 7.02 11.21
N LEU A 133 14.62 6.98 11.30
CA LEU A 133 13.88 5.76 11.66
C LEU A 133 14.02 4.66 10.61
N LEU A 134 14.02 5.01 9.32
CA LEU A 134 14.25 4.05 8.24
C LEU A 134 15.65 3.43 8.31
N GLU A 135 16.67 4.24 8.64
CA GLU A 135 18.03 3.74 8.81
C GLU A 135 18.14 2.79 10.03
N GLN A 136 17.51 3.13 11.16
CA GLN A 136 17.41 2.23 12.31
C GLN A 136 16.67 0.93 11.96
N ALA A 137 15.59 1.02 11.17
CA ALA A 137 14.80 -0.14 10.76
C ALA A 137 15.62 -1.11 9.91
N LYS A 138 16.51 -0.62 9.05
CA LYS A 138 17.42 -1.46 8.27
C LYS A 138 18.34 -2.30 9.14
N GLY A 139 18.84 -1.75 10.25
CA GLY A 139 19.65 -2.51 11.20
C GLY A 139 18.83 -3.57 11.93
N HIS A 140 17.65 -3.19 12.44
CA HIS A 140 16.80 -4.10 13.23
C HIS A 140 16.19 -5.24 12.40
N ILE A 141 15.83 -5.01 11.13
CA ILE A 141 15.16 -6.03 10.30
C ILE A 141 16.04 -7.22 9.94
N GLN A 142 17.36 -7.10 10.14
CA GLN A 142 18.31 -8.19 9.93
C GLN A 142 18.42 -9.13 11.14
N GLN A 143 17.96 -8.67 12.32
CA GLN A 143 18.01 -9.40 13.58
C GLN A 143 16.67 -10.12 13.86
N PRO A 144 16.64 -11.11 14.77
CA PRO A 144 15.39 -11.62 15.31
C PRO A 144 14.52 -10.48 15.84
N MET A 145 13.25 -10.46 15.42
CA MET A 145 12.33 -9.39 15.75
C MET A 145 11.71 -9.64 17.14
N ALA A 146 11.84 -8.65 18.02
CA ALA A 146 11.18 -8.63 19.33
C ALA A 146 9.94 -7.73 19.32
N ALA A 147 8.97 -8.03 20.17
CA ALA A 147 7.75 -7.24 20.30
C ALA A 147 8.03 -5.78 20.69
N GLN A 148 9.04 -5.54 21.54
CA GLN A 148 9.44 -4.20 21.94
C GLN A 148 9.98 -3.38 20.77
N THR A 149 10.71 -4.00 19.84
CA THR A 149 11.21 -3.33 18.62
C THR A 149 10.05 -2.90 17.73
N VAL A 150 9.06 -3.77 17.51
CA VAL A 150 7.86 -3.42 16.73
C VAL A 150 7.06 -2.31 17.42
N ARG A 151 6.90 -2.39 18.74
CA ARG A 151 6.21 -1.36 19.53
C ARG A 151 6.90 0.00 19.44
N HIS A 152 8.23 0.02 19.49
CA HIS A 152 9.01 1.24 19.31
C HIS A 152 8.68 1.94 17.97
N TYR A 153 8.70 1.20 16.85
CA TYR A 153 8.36 1.78 15.54
C TYR A 153 6.90 2.23 15.43
N GLN A 154 5.97 1.53 16.07
CA GLN A 154 4.58 1.95 16.17
C GLN A 154 4.44 3.28 16.91
N GLN A 155 5.11 3.41 18.06
CA GLN A 155 5.10 4.62 18.88
C GLN A 155 5.76 5.80 18.16
N GLU A 156 6.87 5.59 17.47
CA GLU A 156 7.51 6.64 16.67
C GLU A 156 6.64 7.09 15.50
N ALA A 157 5.96 6.15 14.81
CA ALA A 157 5.00 6.50 13.76
C ALA A 157 3.81 7.31 14.31
N GLN A 158 3.28 6.95 15.48
CA GLN A 158 2.24 7.72 16.16
C GLN A 158 2.74 9.11 16.54
N ARG A 159 3.92 9.22 17.16
CA ARG A 159 4.55 10.49 17.55
C ARG A 159 4.70 11.43 16.35
N LEU A 160 5.21 10.92 15.22
CA LEU A 160 5.32 11.70 13.99
C LEU A 160 3.93 12.11 13.46
N GLY A 161 2.94 11.22 13.49
CA GLY A 161 1.56 11.55 13.15
C GLY A 161 1.00 12.71 13.97
N HIS A 162 1.25 12.73 15.28
CA HIS A 162 0.82 13.84 16.15
C HIS A 162 1.54 15.15 15.85
N LEU A 163 2.85 15.12 15.58
CA LEU A 163 3.57 16.33 15.16
C LEU A 163 3.02 16.90 13.85
N ALA A 164 2.70 16.03 12.89
CA ALA A 164 2.06 16.43 11.64
C ALA A 164 0.67 17.04 11.90
N PHE A 165 -0.16 16.42 12.75
CA PHE A 165 -1.47 16.97 13.09
C PHE A 165 -1.34 18.34 13.78
N ARG A 166 -0.43 18.47 14.75
CA ARG A 166 -0.17 19.74 15.44
C ARG A 166 0.26 20.86 14.48
N GLN A 167 1.12 20.55 13.51
CA GLN A 167 1.52 21.52 12.49
C GLN A 167 0.32 22.02 11.67
N ALA A 168 -0.64 21.14 11.38
CA ALA A 168 -1.81 21.47 10.56
C ALA A 168 -2.93 22.19 11.33
N LEU A 169 -2.81 22.38 12.64
CA LEU A 169 -3.88 22.94 13.49
C LEU A 169 -4.35 24.33 13.07
N PRO A 170 -3.46 25.32 12.79
CA PRO A 170 -3.92 26.66 12.43
C PRO A 170 -4.74 26.66 11.14
N ASP A 171 -4.30 25.91 10.13
CA ASP A 171 -4.98 25.80 8.84
C ASP A 171 -6.29 25.00 8.97
N THR A 172 -6.29 23.95 9.79
CA THR A 172 -7.50 23.17 10.10
C THR A 172 -8.54 24.04 10.81
N ALA A 173 -8.14 24.84 11.81
CA ALA A 173 -9.02 25.78 12.49
C ALA A 173 -9.58 26.82 11.51
N ALA A 174 -8.74 27.35 10.62
CA ALA A 174 -9.15 28.32 9.62
C ALA A 174 -10.14 27.73 8.60
N LEU A 175 -10.07 26.43 8.29
CA LEU A 175 -11.10 25.74 7.49
C LEU A 175 -12.37 25.48 8.30
N LEU A 176 -12.25 24.98 9.54
CA LEU A 176 -13.39 24.62 10.40
C LEU A 176 -14.37 25.78 10.61
N VAL A 177 -13.87 27.00 10.82
CA VAL A 177 -14.74 28.19 11.00
C VAL A 177 -15.51 28.59 9.74
N THR A 178 -15.15 28.04 8.57
CA THR A 178 -15.83 28.31 7.29
C THR A 178 -16.76 27.17 6.87
N LEU A 179 -16.83 26.08 7.64
CA LEU A 179 -17.65 24.94 7.28
C LEU A 179 -19.14 25.28 7.30
N THR A 180 -19.88 24.61 6.43
CA THR A 180 -21.35 24.67 6.41
C THR A 180 -21.98 23.40 7.02
N PRO A 181 -23.24 23.48 7.47
CA PRO A 181 -23.98 22.29 7.88
C PRO A 181 -24.06 21.21 6.77
N ALA A 182 -24.06 21.60 5.49
CA ALA A 182 -24.06 20.67 4.37
C ALA A 182 -22.74 19.88 4.28
N GLN A 183 -21.59 20.56 4.42
CA GLN A 183 -20.28 19.92 4.44
C GLN A 183 -20.13 18.95 5.63
N ILE A 184 -20.68 19.29 6.80
CA ILE A 184 -20.71 18.37 7.95
C ILE A 184 -21.54 17.11 7.66
N ARG A 185 -22.70 17.25 7.02
CA ARG A 185 -23.51 16.10 6.58
C ARG A 185 -22.76 15.24 5.56
N HIS A 186 -22.11 15.88 4.58
CA HIS A 186 -21.28 15.18 3.59
C HIS A 186 -20.15 14.37 4.25
N MET A 187 -19.41 14.96 5.19
CA MET A 187 -18.40 14.24 5.98
C MET A 187 -19.00 13.04 6.71
N GLN A 188 -20.15 13.21 7.36
CA GLN A 188 -20.84 12.15 8.09
C GLN A 188 -21.24 10.99 7.15
N GLU A 189 -21.85 11.29 6.00
CA GLU A 189 -22.26 10.29 5.00
C GLU A 189 -21.06 9.53 4.43
N ARG A 190 -19.97 10.26 4.13
CA ARG A 190 -18.72 9.68 3.65
C ARG A 190 -18.13 8.71 4.67
N MET A 191 -18.02 9.14 5.93
CA MET A 191 -17.52 8.31 7.02
C MET A 191 -18.40 7.06 7.22
N ALA A 192 -19.72 7.21 7.20
CA ALA A 192 -20.66 6.10 7.33
C ALA A 192 -20.52 5.09 6.18
N SER A 193 -20.39 5.56 4.93
CA SER A 193 -20.18 4.72 3.75
C SER A 193 -18.87 3.93 3.83
N ASP A 194 -17.76 4.59 4.19
CA ASP A 194 -16.46 3.94 4.35
C ASP A 194 -16.48 2.90 5.48
N ASN A 195 -17.15 3.20 6.60
CA ASN A 195 -17.30 2.26 7.70
C ASN A 195 -18.19 1.07 7.31
N ALA A 196 -19.28 1.29 6.57
CA ALA A 196 -20.12 0.21 6.06
C ALA A 196 -19.34 -0.73 5.12
N LYS A 197 -18.49 -0.17 4.24
CA LYS A 197 -17.57 -0.96 3.42
C LYS A 197 -16.59 -1.75 4.28
N TYR A 198 -16.00 -1.12 5.31
CA TYR A 198 -15.09 -1.80 6.23
C TYR A 198 -15.77 -2.96 6.97
N ARG A 199 -16.99 -2.76 7.49
CA ARG A 199 -17.79 -3.80 8.16
C ARG A 199 -18.04 -4.98 7.23
N ARG A 200 -18.52 -4.73 6.00
CA ARG A 200 -18.76 -5.79 5.01
C ARG A 200 -17.51 -6.60 4.71
N THR A 201 -16.34 -5.97 4.66
CA THR A 201 -15.09 -6.66 4.32
C THR A 201 -14.44 -7.39 5.49
N PHE A 202 -14.45 -6.82 6.71
CA PHE A 202 -13.66 -7.33 7.83
C PHE A 202 -14.48 -7.85 9.02
N LEU A 203 -15.79 -7.66 9.00
CA LEU A 203 -16.74 -8.15 9.99
C LEU A 203 -17.87 -8.94 9.32
N ALA A 204 -17.53 -9.72 8.29
CA ALA A 204 -18.42 -10.71 7.70
C ALA A 204 -18.92 -11.70 8.77
N ALA A 205 -20.06 -12.34 8.49
CA ALA A 205 -20.67 -13.29 9.42
C ALA A 205 -19.80 -14.54 9.60
N ASP A 206 -19.21 -15.04 8.51
CA ASP A 206 -18.33 -16.20 8.54
C ASP A 206 -16.91 -15.82 9.03
N GLU A 207 -16.35 -16.64 9.91
CA GLU A 207 -15.01 -16.42 10.44
C GLU A 207 -13.92 -16.68 9.42
N ALA A 208 -14.08 -17.70 8.56
CA ALA A 208 -13.10 -18.01 7.53
C ALA A 208 -13.00 -16.85 6.52
N GLU A 209 -14.12 -16.28 6.10
CA GLU A 209 -14.15 -15.06 5.27
C GLU A 209 -13.41 -13.88 5.92
N ARG A 210 -13.59 -13.66 7.24
CA ARG A 210 -12.85 -12.59 7.97
C ARG A 210 -11.35 -12.84 7.98
N ILE A 211 -10.93 -14.09 8.19
CA ILE A 211 -9.52 -14.50 8.14
C ILE A 211 -8.96 -14.27 6.74
N ASP A 212 -9.66 -14.68 5.68
CA ASP A 212 -9.23 -14.49 4.29
C ASP A 212 -9.08 -13.00 3.94
N ALA A 213 -10.07 -12.18 4.30
CA ALA A 213 -10.01 -10.74 4.07
C ALA A 213 -8.84 -10.09 4.80
N ARG A 214 -8.57 -10.51 6.04
CA ARG A 214 -7.43 -10.01 6.82
C ARG A 214 -6.10 -10.51 6.25
N MET A 215 -6.00 -11.79 5.91
CA MET A 215 -4.83 -12.43 5.34
C MET A 215 -4.41 -11.73 4.04
N LYS A 216 -5.35 -11.49 3.12
CA LYS A 216 -5.09 -10.74 1.88
C LYS A 216 -4.49 -9.36 2.14
N LYS A 217 -4.94 -8.67 3.19
CA LYS A 217 -4.38 -7.35 3.57
C LYS A 217 -2.99 -7.49 4.19
N VAL A 218 -2.76 -8.50 5.02
CA VAL A 218 -1.48 -8.78 5.67
C VAL A 218 -0.43 -9.16 4.63
N MET A 219 -0.73 -10.11 3.75
CA MET A 219 0.19 -10.59 2.72
C MET A 219 0.63 -9.49 1.76
N ARG A 220 -0.28 -8.64 1.30
CA ARG A 220 0.09 -7.49 0.46
C ARG A 220 1.19 -6.60 1.08
N TYR A 221 1.17 -6.39 2.40
CA TYR A 221 2.21 -5.60 3.07
C TYR A 221 3.45 -6.43 3.41
N ALA A 222 3.26 -7.70 3.78
CA ALA A 222 4.36 -8.62 4.04
C ALA A 222 5.20 -8.83 2.77
N GLU A 223 4.56 -9.07 1.62
CA GLU A 223 5.21 -9.25 0.32
C GLU A 223 5.90 -7.97 -0.17
N LEU A 224 5.26 -6.81 0.04
CA LEU A 224 5.88 -5.52 -0.27
C LEU A 224 7.20 -5.34 0.50
N MET A 225 7.24 -5.79 1.75
CA MET A 225 8.39 -5.64 2.63
C MET A 225 9.44 -6.73 2.41
N TYR A 226 9.05 -8.00 2.38
CA TYR A 226 9.96 -9.15 2.46
C TYR A 226 10.07 -9.94 1.14
N GLY A 227 9.27 -9.62 0.12
CA GLY A 227 9.14 -10.41 -1.10
C GLY A 227 8.21 -11.62 -0.92
N ASP A 228 8.26 -12.56 -1.86
CA ASP A 228 7.32 -13.69 -1.91
C ASP A 228 7.45 -14.62 -0.69
N PHE A 229 6.33 -15.21 -0.27
CA PHE A 229 6.25 -16.19 0.82
C PHE A 229 5.91 -17.57 0.27
N THR A 230 6.42 -18.61 0.92
CA THR A 230 6.06 -20.00 0.57
C THR A 230 4.69 -20.36 1.12
N ALA A 231 4.05 -21.38 0.55
CA ALA A 231 2.77 -21.89 1.04
C ALA A 231 2.81 -22.32 2.51
N GLU A 232 3.95 -22.80 3.03
CA GLU A 232 4.10 -23.12 4.45
C GLU A 232 4.13 -21.84 5.32
N GLN A 233 4.89 -20.82 4.92
CA GLN A 233 4.90 -19.56 5.65
C GLN A 233 3.50 -18.91 5.65
N GLU A 234 2.79 -18.92 4.52
CA GLU A 234 1.41 -18.42 4.45
C GLU A 234 0.46 -19.14 5.39
N ARG A 235 0.58 -20.48 5.51
CA ARG A 235 -0.21 -21.26 6.49
C ARG A 235 0.06 -20.81 7.92
N GLN A 236 1.32 -20.65 8.30
CA GLN A 236 1.70 -20.18 9.63
C GLN A 236 1.17 -18.77 9.93
N ILE A 237 1.28 -17.85 8.95
CA ILE A 237 0.74 -16.49 9.06
C ILE A 237 -0.79 -16.51 9.20
N ARG A 238 -1.49 -17.39 8.46
CA ARG A 238 -2.95 -17.53 8.54
C ARG A 238 -3.43 -17.88 9.95
N ILE A 239 -2.71 -18.77 10.65
CA ILE A 239 -3.00 -19.13 12.05
C ILE A 239 -2.87 -17.90 12.96
N ALA A 240 -1.78 -17.14 12.79
CA ALA A 240 -1.50 -15.94 13.57
C ALA A 240 -2.54 -14.81 13.36
N VAL A 241 -3.11 -14.72 12.17
CA VAL A 241 -4.10 -13.70 11.78
C VAL A 241 -5.38 -13.75 12.62
N ALA A 242 -5.77 -14.92 13.13
CA ALA A 242 -7.00 -15.09 13.91
C ALA A 242 -7.06 -14.14 15.14
N ALA A 243 -5.93 -13.90 15.81
CA ALA A 243 -5.86 -12.96 16.94
C ALA A 243 -6.18 -11.52 16.53
N VAL A 244 -5.74 -11.10 15.35
CA VAL A 244 -6.04 -9.76 14.81
C VAL A 244 -7.50 -9.66 14.39
N VAL A 245 -8.08 -10.73 13.85
CA VAL A 245 -9.51 -10.76 13.46
C VAL A 245 -10.40 -10.50 14.69
N ARG A 246 -10.12 -11.13 15.84
CA ARG A 246 -10.90 -10.95 17.07
C ARG A 246 -11.00 -9.49 17.55
N THR A 247 -9.94 -8.69 17.36
CA THR A 247 -9.92 -7.25 17.75
C THR A 247 -10.56 -6.31 16.72
N THR A 248 -11.06 -6.83 15.59
CA THR A 248 -11.50 -5.99 14.46
C THR A 248 -12.73 -5.13 14.81
N ALA A 249 -13.68 -5.66 15.57
CA ALA A 249 -14.91 -4.95 15.94
C ALA A 249 -14.62 -3.77 16.88
N GLU A 250 -13.79 -4.02 17.90
CA GLU A 250 -13.34 -2.99 18.85
C GLU A 250 -12.62 -1.84 18.15
N ARG A 251 -11.67 -2.15 17.26
CA ARG A 251 -10.92 -1.16 16.48
C ARG A 251 -11.83 -0.30 15.59
N LEU A 252 -12.87 -0.90 15.02
CA LEU A 252 -13.87 -0.15 14.27
C LEU A 252 -14.70 0.75 15.19
N GLY A 253 -15.15 0.24 16.34
CA GLY A 253 -15.88 1.03 17.33
C GLY A 253 -15.08 2.26 17.78
N LEU A 254 -13.77 2.10 18.03
CA LEU A 254 -12.91 3.24 18.38
C LEU A 254 -12.74 4.24 17.23
N ARG A 255 -12.66 3.76 15.97
CA ARG A 255 -12.67 4.65 14.80
C ARG A 255 -13.97 5.46 14.73
N GLU A 256 -15.11 4.82 14.95
CA GLU A 256 -16.43 5.45 14.90
C GLU A 256 -16.62 6.49 16.00
N ARG A 257 -16.21 6.19 17.23
CA ARG A 257 -16.23 7.17 18.34
C ARG A 257 -15.40 8.42 18.02
N ARG A 258 -14.21 8.26 17.45
CA ARG A 258 -13.35 9.38 17.05
C ARG A 258 -13.97 10.23 15.93
N GLN A 259 -14.61 9.58 14.96
CA GLN A 259 -15.34 10.29 13.90
C GLN A 259 -16.55 11.06 14.44
N GLN A 260 -17.30 10.49 15.39
CA GLN A 260 -18.40 11.17 16.06
C GLN A 260 -17.91 12.40 16.84
N ALA A 261 -16.80 12.27 17.59
CA ALA A 261 -16.19 13.38 18.30
C ALA A 261 -15.71 14.50 17.35
N TRP A 262 -15.11 14.13 16.20
CA TRP A 262 -14.73 15.11 15.17
C TRP A 262 -15.95 15.85 14.60
N LEU A 263 -17.03 15.14 14.28
CA LEU A 263 -18.26 15.75 13.77
C LEU A 263 -18.94 16.63 14.83
N ALA A 264 -18.90 16.24 16.11
CA ALA A 264 -19.41 17.06 17.21
C ALA A 264 -18.63 18.38 17.31
N LEU A 265 -17.29 18.31 17.35
CA LEU A 265 -16.43 19.48 17.35
C LEU A 265 -16.72 20.41 16.16
N ALA A 266 -16.85 19.86 14.95
CA ALA A 266 -17.16 20.66 13.77
C ALA A 266 -18.54 21.36 13.88
N ARG A 267 -19.57 20.67 14.41
CA ARG A 267 -20.89 21.27 14.64
C ARG A 267 -20.86 22.37 15.68
N GLU A 268 -20.13 22.18 16.77
CA GLU A 268 -19.94 23.20 17.81
C GLU A 268 -19.28 24.45 17.22
N VAL A 269 -18.20 24.29 16.44
CA VAL A 269 -17.52 25.43 15.79
C VAL A 269 -18.46 26.19 14.85
N VAL A 270 -19.25 25.49 14.03
CA VAL A 270 -20.22 26.13 13.12
C VAL A 270 -21.34 26.85 13.87
N THR A 271 -21.77 26.30 15.00
CA THR A 271 -22.88 26.84 15.81
C THR A 271 -22.45 28.05 16.64
N GLU A 272 -21.35 27.91 17.36
CA GLU A 272 -20.85 28.92 18.31
C GLU A 272 -20.01 30.01 17.65
N ARG A 273 -19.44 29.74 16.46
CA ARG A 273 -18.55 30.63 15.71
C ARG A 273 -17.42 31.23 16.58
N PRO A 274 -16.66 30.41 17.32
CA PRO A 274 -15.59 30.91 18.16
C PRO A 274 -14.44 31.48 17.31
N GLU A 275 -13.64 32.35 17.93
CA GLU A 275 -12.39 32.83 17.34
C GLU A 275 -11.43 31.66 16.99
N ARG A 276 -10.62 31.83 15.95
CA ARG A 276 -9.72 30.77 15.45
C ARG A 276 -8.78 30.21 16.51
N SER A 277 -8.29 31.06 17.42
CA SER A 277 -7.41 30.64 18.52
C SER A 277 -8.10 29.70 19.52
N GLU A 278 -9.40 29.85 19.74
CA GLU A 278 -10.19 28.93 20.55
C GLU A 278 -10.42 27.61 19.81
N VAL A 279 -10.66 27.64 18.50
CA VAL A 279 -10.76 26.40 17.68
C VAL A 279 -9.47 25.60 17.74
N VAL A 280 -8.31 26.27 17.67
CA VAL A 280 -7.00 25.60 17.85
C VAL A 280 -6.91 24.92 19.21
N ARG A 281 -7.28 25.59 20.32
CA ARG A 281 -7.29 24.97 21.66
C ARG A 281 -8.24 23.77 21.76
N ARG A 282 -9.40 23.82 21.11
CA ARG A 282 -10.32 22.68 21.04
C ARG A 282 -9.72 21.51 20.27
N LEU A 283 -9.06 21.77 19.15
CA LEU A 283 -8.35 20.74 18.38
C LEU A 283 -7.16 20.14 19.15
N GLU A 284 -6.45 20.93 19.96
CA GLU A 284 -5.39 20.41 20.84
C GLU A 284 -5.96 19.45 21.91
N ARG A 285 -7.10 19.80 22.52
CA ARG A 285 -7.81 18.88 23.44
C ARG A 285 -8.28 17.62 22.72
N PHE A 286 -8.81 17.76 21.51
CA PHE A 286 -9.19 16.63 20.67
C PHE A 286 -8.00 15.70 20.39
N ASP A 287 -6.84 16.23 19.99
CA ASP A 287 -5.61 15.43 19.79
C ASP A 287 -5.17 14.73 21.07
N ALA A 288 -5.20 15.41 22.22
CA ALA A 288 -4.83 14.82 23.50
C ALA A 288 -5.72 13.61 23.86
N THR A 289 -7.05 13.73 23.69
CA THR A 289 -7.96 12.60 23.93
C THR A 289 -7.74 11.45 22.94
N TRP A 290 -7.44 11.76 21.68
CA TRP A 290 -7.12 10.75 20.68
C TRP A 290 -5.81 10.02 21.05
N ARG A 291 -4.77 10.73 21.48
CA ARG A 291 -3.50 10.13 21.92
C ARG A 291 -3.69 9.10 23.02
N GLU A 292 -4.46 9.46 24.06
CA GLU A 292 -4.74 8.58 25.17
C GLU A 292 -5.45 7.29 24.71
N GLN A 293 -6.48 7.44 23.87
CA GLN A 293 -7.20 6.30 23.32
C GLN A 293 -6.35 5.44 22.39
N ALA A 294 -5.43 6.05 21.62
CA ALA A 294 -4.54 5.34 20.71
C ALA A 294 -3.61 4.40 21.51
N ASN A 295 -2.99 4.92 22.57
CA ASN A 295 -2.12 4.16 23.46
C ASN A 295 -2.86 2.97 24.11
N GLN A 296 -4.10 3.16 24.51
CA GLN A 296 -4.94 2.09 25.09
C GLN A 296 -5.36 1.04 24.05
N SER A 297 -5.42 1.42 22.77
CA SER A 297 -5.90 0.58 21.67
C SER A 297 -4.80 -0.15 20.89
N ASP A 298 -3.54 0.04 21.26
CA ASP A 298 -2.40 -0.64 20.65
C ASP A 298 -2.52 -2.14 20.88
N SER A 299 -3.10 -2.82 19.90
CA SER A 299 -3.41 -4.23 20.07
C SER A 299 -2.15 -5.08 20.00
N ASP A 300 -1.84 -5.74 21.12
CA ASP A 300 -0.75 -6.72 21.20
C ASP A 300 -0.86 -7.75 20.06
N ALA A 301 -2.08 -8.10 19.64
CA ALA A 301 -2.31 -9.01 18.50
C ALA A 301 -1.64 -8.55 17.19
N GLY A 302 -1.67 -7.24 16.88
CA GLY A 302 -1.03 -6.71 15.67
C GLY A 302 0.49 -6.73 15.76
N ILE A 303 1.03 -6.38 16.94
CA ILE A 303 2.46 -6.42 17.24
C ILE A 303 2.97 -7.86 17.13
N GLN A 304 2.29 -8.81 17.78
CA GLN A 304 2.68 -10.22 17.76
C GLN A 304 2.60 -10.82 16.36
N LEU A 305 1.60 -10.44 15.55
CA LEU A 305 1.53 -10.85 14.16
C LEU A 305 2.75 -10.34 13.37
N ALA A 306 3.14 -9.07 13.54
CA ALA A 306 4.31 -8.51 12.87
C ALA A 306 5.62 -9.20 13.30
N VAL A 307 5.77 -9.51 14.59
CA VAL A 307 6.89 -10.29 15.13
C VAL A 307 6.95 -11.67 14.49
N GLN A 308 5.84 -12.39 14.45
CA GLN A 308 5.77 -13.73 13.86
C GLN A 308 6.11 -13.70 12.37
N ILE A 309 5.55 -12.78 11.60
CA ILE A 309 5.89 -12.62 10.17
C ILE A 309 7.38 -12.37 10.00
N ALA A 310 7.95 -11.40 10.74
CA ALA A 310 9.37 -11.07 10.63
C ALA A 310 10.27 -12.27 10.99
N ASN A 311 9.92 -13.05 12.01
CA ASN A 311 10.71 -14.21 12.44
C ASN A 311 10.53 -15.44 11.53
N LEU A 312 9.45 -15.54 10.75
CA LEU A 312 9.27 -16.55 9.72
C LEU A 312 10.11 -16.31 8.46
N THR A 313 10.70 -15.13 8.30
CA THR A 313 11.44 -14.76 7.10
C THR A 313 12.81 -15.46 7.02
N THR A 314 13.19 -15.80 5.79
CA THR A 314 14.51 -16.31 5.44
C THR A 314 15.55 -15.17 5.34
N PRO A 315 16.87 -15.48 5.35
CA PRO A 315 17.89 -14.47 5.11
C PRO A 315 17.72 -13.70 3.79
N ALA A 316 17.26 -14.37 2.73
CA ALA A 316 16.98 -13.73 1.43
C ALA A 316 15.82 -12.72 1.52
N GLN A 317 14.73 -13.08 2.22
CA GLN A 317 13.59 -12.20 2.46
C GLN A 317 13.97 -10.99 3.33
N ARG A 318 14.82 -11.17 4.36
CA ARG A 318 15.36 -10.03 5.15
C ARG A 318 16.22 -9.11 4.29
N GLN A 319 17.04 -9.65 3.40
CA GLN A 319 17.79 -8.83 2.44
C GLN A 319 16.88 -8.07 1.45
N HIS A 320 15.76 -8.66 1.03
CA HIS A 320 14.75 -7.92 0.26
C HIS A 320 14.23 -6.71 1.05
N ALA A 321 13.93 -6.90 2.34
CA ALA A 321 13.45 -5.82 3.20
C ALA A 321 14.48 -4.72 3.44
N VAL A 322 15.77 -5.08 3.60
CA VAL A 322 16.86 -4.08 3.66
C VAL A 322 16.91 -3.24 2.39
N LYS A 323 16.83 -3.87 1.21
CA LYS A 323 16.78 -3.14 -0.07
C LYS A 323 15.56 -2.24 -0.19
N ARG A 324 14.40 -2.70 0.28
CA ARG A 324 13.15 -1.92 0.30
C ARG A 324 13.29 -0.67 1.16
N LEU A 325 13.76 -0.84 2.39
CA LEU A 325 13.98 0.27 3.33
C LEU A 325 15.04 1.24 2.81
N GLN A 326 16.10 0.75 2.17
CA GLN A 326 17.10 1.60 1.49
C GLN A 326 16.44 2.46 0.41
N GLY A 327 15.60 1.88 -0.44
CA GLY A 327 14.87 2.65 -1.46
C GLY A 327 14.01 3.76 -0.87
N TRP A 328 13.27 3.47 0.22
CA TRP A 328 12.49 4.50 0.93
C TRP A 328 13.35 5.58 1.59
N LEU A 329 14.52 5.21 2.11
CA LEU A 329 15.47 6.16 2.66
C LEU A 329 16.02 7.09 1.55
N ASP A 330 16.42 6.53 0.42
CA ASP A 330 16.94 7.29 -0.73
C ASP A 330 15.88 8.27 -1.26
N ASP A 331 14.62 7.81 -1.37
CA ASP A 331 13.47 8.64 -1.73
C ASP A 331 13.27 9.79 -0.74
N THR A 332 13.29 9.48 0.56
CA THR A 332 13.12 10.47 1.63
C THR A 332 14.21 11.54 1.57
N GLN A 333 15.46 11.13 1.42
CA GLN A 333 16.60 12.05 1.29
C GLN A 333 16.52 12.87 0.00
N ALA A 334 16.07 12.29 -1.11
CA ALA A 334 15.86 13.02 -2.35
C ALA A 334 14.77 14.09 -2.23
N LEU A 335 13.68 13.80 -1.51
CA LEU A 335 12.61 14.75 -1.23
C LEU A 335 13.07 15.90 -0.32
N MET A 336 13.94 15.64 0.66
CA MET A 336 14.52 16.66 1.52
C MET A 336 15.36 17.69 0.75
N ARG A 337 16.16 17.25 -0.24
CA ARG A 337 17.05 18.11 -1.04
C ARG A 337 16.32 19.05 -2.01
N ARG A 338 15.02 18.86 -2.21
CA ARG A 338 14.18 19.65 -3.14
C ARG A 338 13.30 20.67 -2.40
N SER A 339 13.68 21.03 -1.17
CA SER A 339 12.92 21.94 -0.29
C SER A 339 13.07 23.41 -0.67
#